data_AF-A0A351YX04-F1
#
_entry.id   AF-A0A351YX04-F1
#
_cell.length_a   1.000
_cell.length_b   1.000
_cell.length_c   1.000
_cell.angle_alpha   90.00
_cell.angle_beta   90.00
_cell.angle_gamma   90.00
#
_symmetry.space_group_name_H-M   'P 1'
#
loop_
_entity.id
_entity.type
_entity.pdbx_description
1 polymer ?
#
loop_
_entity_poly.entity_id
_entity_poly.type
_entity_poly.pdbx_seq_one_letter_code
_entity_poly.pdbx_strand_id
1 'polypeptide(L)'
;MEDYFEIFRLNMKFYREQMKMSQSQLAIGADCTNGLIGQIEAGTTKPSFDRIINIAAALKIHPADLFLRNASSTVSETKKILLTELLPQIENFVEKRL
;
A
#
# COMPACT_ATOMS: atom_id res chain seq x y z
N MET A 1 20.06 -10.81 0.54
CA MET A 1 18.64 -11.07 0.20
C MET A 1 17.85 -10.07 1.01
N GLU A 2 17.20 -9.11 0.35
CA GLU A 2 16.29 -8.18 1.04
C GLU A 2 15.26 -9.01 1.82
N ASP A 3 15.02 -8.67 3.09
CA ASP A 3 14.00 -9.36 3.88
C ASP A 3 12.63 -8.97 3.32
N TYR A 4 12.07 -9.85 2.47
CA TYR A 4 10.76 -9.66 1.83
C TYR A 4 9.68 -9.33 2.86
N PHE A 5 9.83 -9.81 4.10
CA PHE A 5 8.86 -9.57 5.16
C PHE A 5 8.96 -8.15 5.72
N GLU A 6 10.16 -7.55 5.76
CA GLU A 6 10.33 -6.13 6.09
C GLU A 6 9.64 -5.24 5.06
N ILE A 7 9.80 -5.56 3.78
CA ILE A 7 9.10 -4.85 2.70
C ILE A 7 7.58 -5.01 2.86
N PHE A 8 7.13 -6.24 3.09
CA PHE A 8 5.72 -6.57 3.30
C PHE A 8 5.07 -5.72 4.41
N ARG A 9 5.66 -5.73 5.61
CA ARG A 9 5.09 -5.04 6.78
C ARG A 9 5.11 -3.51 6.61
N LEU A 10 6.14 -2.96 5.97
CA LEU A 10 6.23 -1.53 5.68
C LEU A 10 5.20 -1.09 4.64
N ASN A 11 4.96 -1.91 3.60
CA ASN A 11 3.93 -1.62 2.60
C ASN A 11 2.52 -1.76 3.18
N MET A 12 2.26 -2.80 3.98
CA MET A 12 0.99 -2.97 4.68
C MET A 12 0.66 -1.72 5.53
N LYS A 13 1.64 -1.26 6.32
CA LYS A 13 1.50 -0.04 7.13
C LYS A 13 1.25 1.20 6.27
N PHE A 14 2.03 1.34 5.19
CA PHE A 14 1.88 2.45 4.24
C PHE A 14 0.46 2.54 3.68
N TYR A 15 -0.07 1.46 3.10
CA TYR A 15 -1.43 1.47 2.54
C TYR A 15 -2.51 1.69 3.59
N ARG A 16 -2.35 1.12 4.79
CA ARG A 16 -3.26 1.37 5.93
C ARG A 16 -3.32 2.86 6.29
N GLU A 17 -2.17 3.51 6.37
CA GLU A 17 -2.07 4.94 6.72
C GLU A 17 -2.61 5.84 5.60
N GLN A 18 -2.40 5.50 4.32
CA GLN A 18 -3.02 6.19 3.19
C GLN A 18 -4.55 6.16 3.26
N MET A 19 -5.12 5.04 3.73
CA MET A 19 -6.56 4.91 3.96
C MET A 19 -7.04 5.51 5.30
N LYS A 20 -6.16 6.11 6.10
CA LYS A 20 -6.45 6.65 7.44
C LYS A 20 -7.07 5.61 8.40
N MET A 21 -6.71 4.34 8.23
CA MET A 21 -7.22 3.25 9.07
C MET A 21 -6.33 3.04 10.29
N SER A 22 -6.92 2.76 11.46
CA SER A 22 -6.20 2.22 12.61
C SER A 22 -5.86 0.73 12.42
N GLN A 23 -4.93 0.19 13.21
CA GLN A 23 -4.61 -1.25 13.18
C GLN A 23 -5.84 -2.12 13.48
N SER A 24 -6.71 -1.67 14.39
CA SER A 24 -7.98 -2.34 14.72
C SER A 24 -8.96 -2.33 13.54
N GLN A 25 -9.08 -1.21 12.82
CA GLN A 25 -9.93 -1.13 11.63
C GLN A 25 -9.44 -2.07 10.51
N LEU A 26 -8.12 -2.17 10.31
CA LEU A 26 -7.56 -3.14 9.37
C LEU A 26 -7.80 -4.58 9.83
N ALA A 27 -7.65 -4.87 11.12
CA ALA A 27 -7.88 -6.20 11.66
C ALA A 27 -9.33 -6.65 11.45
N ILE A 28 -10.31 -5.77 11.72
CA ILE A 28 -11.73 -6.02 11.46
C ILE A 28 -11.97 -6.29 9.97
N GLY A 29 -11.44 -5.43 9.09
CA GLY A 29 -11.60 -5.60 7.63
C GLY A 29 -10.93 -6.86 7.08
N ALA A 30 -9.82 -7.29 7.68
CA ALA A 30 -9.08 -8.48 7.31
C ALA A 30 -9.55 -9.74 8.06
N ASP A 31 -10.64 -9.66 8.83
CA ASP A 31 -11.22 -10.75 9.62
C ASP A 31 -10.20 -11.43 10.56
N CYS A 32 -9.40 -10.64 11.27
CA CYS A 32 -8.40 -11.14 12.22
C CYS A 32 -8.43 -10.43 13.57
N THR A 33 -7.70 -10.97 14.55
CA THR A 33 -7.59 -10.35 15.87
C THR A 33 -6.85 -9.01 15.79
N ASN A 34 -7.25 -8.04 16.62
CA ASN A 34 -6.62 -6.72 16.66
C ASN A 34 -5.11 -6.78 16.92
N GLY A 35 -4.64 -7.77 17.68
CA GLY A 35 -3.23 -7.96 17.97
C GLY A 35 -2.40 -8.42 16.77
N LEU A 36 -3.00 -9.14 15.81
CA LEU A 36 -2.26 -9.73 14.68
C LEU A 36 -1.68 -8.65 13.76
N ILE A 37 -2.46 -7.63 13.40
CA ILE A 37 -1.97 -6.52 12.58
C ILE A 37 -0.82 -5.79 13.28
N GLY A 38 -0.96 -5.52 14.58
CA GLY A 38 0.11 -4.89 15.37
C GLY A 38 1.39 -5.73 15.43
N GLN A 39 1.29 -7.05 15.57
CA GLN A 39 2.44 -7.97 15.55
C GLN A 39 3.12 -8.02 14.18
N ILE A 40 2.35 -8.03 13.09
CA ILE A 40 2.89 -7.95 11.72
C ILE A 40 3.59 -6.59 11.53
N GLU A 41 2.97 -5.49 11.94
CA GLU A 41 3.55 -4.13 11.91
C GLU A 41 4.64 -3.87 12.96
N ALA A 42 4.91 -4.82 13.86
CA ALA A 42 6.11 -4.85 14.69
C ALA A 42 7.20 -5.79 14.13
N GLY A 43 6.87 -6.62 13.13
CA GLY A 43 7.79 -7.59 12.54
C GLY A 43 7.94 -8.88 13.36
N THR A 44 7.06 -9.10 14.34
CA THR A 44 7.15 -10.23 15.27
C THR A 44 6.44 -11.49 14.77
N THR A 45 5.48 -11.34 13.83
CA THR A 45 4.71 -12.46 13.28
C THR A 45 4.51 -12.29 11.78
N LYS A 46 4.76 -13.35 11.01
CA LYS A 46 4.43 -13.41 9.56
C LYS A 46 2.99 -13.89 9.38
N PRO A 47 2.19 -13.27 8.49
CA PRO A 47 0.84 -13.77 8.17
C PRO A 47 0.89 -15.04 7.32
N SER A 48 -0.19 -15.82 7.35
CA SER A 48 -0.41 -16.88 6.36
C SER A 48 -0.75 -16.29 4.98
N PHE A 49 -0.71 -17.12 3.94
CA PHE A 49 -1.11 -16.72 2.60
C PHE A 49 -2.56 -16.21 2.55
N ASP A 50 -3.50 -16.91 3.18
CA ASP A 50 -4.91 -16.48 3.26
C ASP A 50 -5.04 -15.12 3.95
N ARG A 51 -4.23 -14.86 4.99
CA ARG A 51 -4.21 -13.57 5.66
C ARG A 51 -3.66 -12.46 4.78
N ILE A 52 -2.67 -12.74 3.93
CA ILE A 52 -2.17 -11.78 2.94
C ILE A 52 -3.30 -11.36 1.99
N ILE A 53 -4.09 -12.31 1.51
CA ILE A 53 -5.23 -12.03 0.63
C ILE A 53 -6.28 -11.17 1.35
N ASN A 54 -6.65 -11.53 2.58
CA ASN A 54 -7.63 -10.78 3.35
C ASN A 54 -7.17 -9.36 3.71
N ILE A 55 -5.88 -9.20 4.05
CA ILE A 55 -5.28 -7.88 4.31
C ILE A 55 -5.32 -7.03 3.04
N ALA A 56 -4.91 -7.58 1.89
CA ALA A 56 -4.95 -6.86 0.61
C ALA A 56 -6.37 -6.43 0.24
N ALA A 57 -7.35 -7.33 0.43
CA ALA A 57 -8.76 -7.04 0.19
C ALA A 57 -9.28 -5.93 1.11
N ALA A 58 -8.94 -5.96 2.41
CA ALA A 58 -9.30 -4.92 3.37
C ALA A 58 -8.70 -3.55 3.02
N LEU A 59 -7.48 -3.56 2.49
CA LEU A 59 -6.76 -2.38 1.99
C LEU A 59 -7.19 -1.96 0.57
N LYS A 60 -8.07 -2.72 -0.09
CA LYS A 60 -8.55 -2.46 -1.46
C LYS A 60 -7.40 -2.33 -2.48
N ILE A 61 -6.36 -3.15 -2.32
CA ILE A 61 -5.20 -3.22 -3.22
C ILE A 61 -5.03 -4.64 -3.77
N HIS A 62 -4.19 -4.79 -4.79
CA HIS A 62 -3.77 -6.11 -5.24
C HIS A 62 -2.75 -6.71 -4.25
N PRO A 63 -2.76 -8.03 -3.95
CA PRO A 63 -1.83 -8.63 -2.99
C PRO A 63 -0.34 -8.42 -3.33
N ALA A 64 0.00 -8.31 -4.62
CA ALA A 64 1.37 -8.01 -5.07
C ALA A 64 1.89 -6.66 -4.54
N ASP A 65 1.00 -5.69 -4.34
CA ASP A 65 1.37 -4.35 -3.85
C ASP A 65 1.89 -4.38 -2.41
N LEU A 66 1.54 -5.42 -1.64
CA LEU A 66 2.13 -5.64 -0.32
C LEU A 66 3.61 -5.99 -0.43
N PHE A 67 4.08 -6.62 -1.51
CA PHE A 67 5.48 -7.02 -1.68
C PHE A 67 6.30 -6.04 -2.51
N LEU A 68 5.66 -5.32 -3.42
CA LEU A 68 6.27 -4.28 -4.23
C LEU A 68 5.22 -3.21 -4.52
N ARG A 69 5.41 -1.98 -4.00
CA ARG A 69 4.41 -0.91 -4.14
C ARG A 69 4.09 -0.66 -5.61
N ASN A 70 2.80 -0.59 -5.91
CA ASN A 70 2.26 -0.34 -7.25
C ASN A 70 2.70 -1.40 -8.28
N ALA A 71 3.08 -2.60 -7.85
CA ALA A 71 3.38 -3.72 -8.75
C ALA A 71 2.19 -4.10 -9.64
N SER A 72 0.97 -3.82 -9.20
CA SER A 72 -0.24 -4.04 -9.98
C SER A 72 -0.55 -2.94 -11.01
N SER A 73 0.16 -1.81 -10.96
CA SER A 73 -0.09 -0.69 -11.88
C SER A 73 0.39 -0.98 -13.29
N THR A 74 -0.47 -0.71 -14.26
CA THR A 74 -0.19 -0.83 -15.68
C THR A 74 0.45 0.43 -16.25
N VAL A 75 1.18 0.28 -17.36
CA VAL A 75 1.74 1.42 -18.11
C VAL A 75 0.66 2.43 -18.48
N SER A 76 -0.55 1.97 -18.83
CA SER A 76 -1.68 2.82 -19.17
C SER A 76 -2.15 3.68 -17.98
N GLU A 77 -2.23 3.11 -16.79
CA GLU A 77 -2.60 3.84 -15.56
C GLU A 77 -1.51 4.84 -15.16
N THR A 78 -0.23 4.45 -15.22
CA THR A 78 0.87 5.37 -14.97
C THR A 78 0.88 6.52 -15.96
N LYS A 79 0.72 6.24 -17.26
CA LYS A 79 0.66 7.27 -18.31
C LYS A 79 -0.50 8.25 -18.05
N LYS A 80 -1.66 7.75 -17.63
CA LYS A 80 -2.81 8.60 -17.28
C LYS A 80 -2.44 9.58 -16.17
N ILE A 81 -1.91 9.11 -15.04
CA ILE A 81 -1.52 9.96 -13.90
C ILE A 81 -0.50 11.02 -14.34
N LEU A 82 0.52 10.63 -15.10
CA LEU A 82 1.54 11.56 -15.59
C LEU A 82 0.93 12.69 -16.44
N LEU A 83 0.00 12.35 -17.33
CA LEU A 83 -0.61 13.33 -18.23
C LEU A 83 -1.67 14.20 -17.54
N THR A 84 -2.45 13.64 -16.61
CA THR A 84 -3.58 14.37 -16.01
C THR A 84 -3.23 15.12 -14.73
N GLU A 85 -2.19 14.70 -14.02
CA GLU A 85 -1.83 15.29 -12.72
C GLU A 85 -0.46 15.95 -12.75
N LEU A 86 0.57 15.28 -13.26
CA LEU A 86 1.95 15.79 -13.20
C LEU A 86 2.22 16.86 -14.26
N LEU A 87 1.84 16.63 -15.52
CA LEU A 87 2.12 17.55 -16.61
C LEU A 87 1.54 18.96 -16.36
N PRO A 88 0.27 19.12 -15.93
CA PRO A 88 -0.27 20.44 -15.62
C PRO A 88 0.47 21.15 -14.48
N GLN A 89 1.01 20.40 -13.50
CA GLN A 89 1.79 20.99 -12.41
C GLN A 89 3.15 21.50 -12.90
N ILE A 90 3.79 20.77 -13.81
CA ILE A 90 5.06 21.18 -14.42
C ILE A 90 4.83 22.43 -15.29
N GLU A 91 3.81 22.43 -16.13
CA GLU A 91 3.45 23.58 -16.98
C GLU A 91 3.22 24.83 -16.12
N ASN A 92 2.37 24.73 -15.08
CA ASN A 92 2.14 25.81 -14.13
C ASN A 92 3.42 26.26 -13.41
N PHE A 93 4.32 25.35 -13.09
CA PHE A 93 5.58 25.69 -12.44
C PHE A 93 6.51 26.48 -13.39
N VAL A 94 6.60 26.05 -14.65
CA VAL A 94 7.41 26.71 -15.69
C VAL A 94 6.85 28.09 -16.01
N GLU A 95 5.53 28.22 -16.22
CA GLU A 95 4.84 29.49 -16.49
C GLU A 95 4.99 30.52 -15.37
N LYS A 96 5.14 30.07 -14.11
CA LYS A 96 5.34 30.97 -12.97
C LYS A 96 6.79 31.38 -12.75
N ARG A 97 7.75 30.76 -13.45
CA ARG A 97 9.19 30.95 -13.26
C ARG A 97 9.86 31.64 -14.45
N LEU A 98 9.26 31.58 -15.63
CA LEU A 98 9.65 32.30 -16.85
C LEU A 98 8.68 33.46 -17.09
#